data_AF-A0A1N6JPH7-F1
#
_entry.id   AF-A0A1N6JPH7-F1
#
_cell.length_a   1.000
_cell.length_b   1.000
_cell.length_c   1.000
_cell.angle_alpha   90.00
_cell.angle_beta   90.00
_cell.angle_gamma   90.00
#
_symmetry.space_group_name_H-M   'P 1'
#
loop_
_entity.id
_entity.type
_entity.pdbx_description
1 polymer ?
#
loop_
_entity_poly.entity_id
_entity_poly.type
_entity_poly.pdbx_seq_one_letter_code
_entity_poly.pdbx_strand_id
1 'polypeptide(L)'
;MGSLDHPHARRAGAAGYPAAAGQIGARPLLRRYEVTGTSADGRRQTFVRAMPADPHLDEAFAAFSHGTLIATADGPVAVEDLQPGMALATVDAGPRRLMWIGSTVLAPNAEGRPQDTPVLTRVTADSLGLGRPMPDLVLGPRARMLFRHPACRDLVGSDAAFAPASSFVDGVALIALRAVRPTRVFHLALESQHILRANGVEVESYHPGESADKVMDYAARLKFLALFPHLDGFDGFGPMPLPRLTAFEMDAMRAA
;
A
#
# COMPACT_ATOMS: atom_id res chain seq x y z
N MET A 1 47.55 27.75 16.03
CA MET A 1 46.24 27.80 16.73
C MET A 1 45.17 27.66 15.66
N GLY A 2 44.95 26.43 15.19
CA GLY A 2 44.02 26.13 14.10
C GLY A 2 42.69 25.68 14.69
N SER A 3 41.60 26.24 14.15
CA SER A 3 40.23 26.03 14.63
C SER A 3 39.33 25.68 13.44
N LEU A 4 38.56 24.60 13.62
CA LEU A 4 37.28 24.23 12.97
C LEU A 4 37.38 23.84 11.47
N ASP A 5 36.76 22.77 10.96
CA ASP A 5 35.39 22.30 11.17
C ASP A 5 35.26 20.78 10.94
N HIS A 6 34.31 20.15 11.65
CA HIS A 6 33.79 18.79 11.40
C HIS A 6 32.36 18.90 10.83
N PRO A 7 32.00 18.15 9.77
CA PRO A 7 30.64 18.20 9.24
C PRO A 7 29.66 17.39 10.11
N HIS A 8 28.60 18.06 10.57
CA HIS A 8 27.44 17.46 11.21
C HIS A 8 26.62 16.63 10.20
N ALA A 9 26.57 15.31 10.41
CA ALA A 9 25.58 14.43 9.81
C ALA A 9 24.19 14.73 10.43
N ARG A 10 23.27 15.28 9.64
CA ARG A 10 21.86 15.45 10.03
C ARG A 10 21.13 14.11 9.91
N ARG A 11 20.74 13.56 11.06
CA ARG A 11 19.81 12.42 11.16
C ARG A 11 18.45 12.82 10.58
N ALA A 12 17.97 12.07 9.59
CA ALA A 12 16.59 12.13 9.15
C ALA A 12 15.66 11.74 10.32
N GLY A 13 14.74 12.62 10.67
CA GLY A 13 13.73 12.38 11.69
C GLY A 13 12.71 11.37 11.17
N ALA A 14 12.65 10.19 11.80
CA ALA A 14 11.54 9.29 11.64
C ALA A 14 10.25 10.03 12.06
N ALA A 15 9.25 10.06 11.17
CA ALA A 15 7.91 10.53 11.50
C ALA A 15 7.31 9.58 12.57
N GLY A 16 7.55 9.90 13.84
CA GLY A 16 7.02 9.19 14.99
C GLY A 16 5.51 9.40 15.06
N TYR A 17 4.74 8.32 14.96
CA TYR A 17 3.34 8.31 15.33
C TYR A 17 3.23 8.53 16.86
N PRO A 18 2.34 9.40 17.34
CA PRO A 18 2.12 9.55 18.77
C PRO A 18 1.57 8.23 19.35
N ALA A 19 2.17 7.76 20.45
CA ALA A 19 1.66 6.63 21.22
C ALA A 19 0.24 6.94 21.70
N ALA A 20 -0.70 6.02 21.42
CA ALA A 20 -2.08 6.17 21.82
C ALA A 20 -2.20 6.23 23.35
N ALA A 21 -2.56 7.40 23.87
CA ALA A 21 -2.96 7.57 25.26
C ALA A 21 -4.24 6.76 25.51
N GLY A 22 -4.22 5.94 26.56
CA GLY A 22 -5.26 4.95 26.85
C GLY A 22 -6.65 5.54 27.03
N GLN A 23 -7.61 5.06 26.24
CA GLN A 23 -9.03 5.20 26.53
C GLN A 23 -9.54 3.94 27.24
N ILE A 24 -9.94 4.11 28.49
CA ILE A 24 -10.62 3.10 29.30
C ILE A 24 -12.07 3.03 28.81
N GLY A 25 -12.51 1.88 28.29
CA GLY A 25 -13.94 1.54 28.20
C GLY A 25 -14.55 1.24 26.82
N ALA A 26 -13.80 1.23 25.72
CA ALA A 26 -14.32 0.77 24.42
C ALA A 26 -13.82 -0.64 24.10
N ARG A 27 -14.72 -1.58 23.77
CA ARG A 27 -14.32 -2.86 23.16
C ARG A 27 -13.49 -2.54 21.90
N PRO A 28 -12.29 -3.12 21.73
CA PRO A 28 -11.50 -2.85 20.53
C PRO A 28 -12.31 -3.28 19.30
N LEU A 29 -12.48 -2.36 18.36
CA LEU A 29 -13.15 -2.64 17.10
C LEU A 29 -12.35 -3.73 16.39
N LEU A 30 -12.97 -4.89 16.18
CA LEU A 30 -12.37 -5.98 15.45
C LEU A 30 -12.55 -5.75 13.95
N ARG A 31 -11.45 -5.77 13.21
CA ARG A 31 -11.43 -5.78 11.76
C ARG A 31 -11.26 -7.20 11.25
N ARG A 32 -12.03 -7.54 10.22
CA ARG A 32 -11.92 -8.83 9.53
C ARG A 32 -10.92 -8.69 8.38
N TYR A 33 -9.92 -9.54 8.39
CA TYR A 33 -8.93 -9.69 7.32
C TYR A 33 -9.14 -11.05 6.69
N GLU A 34 -9.43 -11.07 5.39
CA GLU A 34 -9.50 -12.28 4.59
C GLU A 34 -8.21 -12.38 3.77
N VAL A 35 -7.52 -13.50 3.90
CA VAL A 35 -6.22 -13.73 3.29
C VAL A 35 -6.31 -14.99 2.47
N THR A 36 -5.78 -14.93 1.25
CA THR A 36 -5.35 -16.11 0.51
C THR A 36 -3.87 -15.95 0.17
N GLY A 37 -3.04 -16.91 0.57
CA GLY A 37 -1.61 -16.90 0.30
C GLY A 37 -1.07 -18.29 -0.01
N THR A 38 0.12 -18.35 -0.57
CA THR A 38 0.90 -19.59 -0.60
C THR A 38 1.50 -19.81 0.79
N SER A 39 1.57 -21.03 1.30
CA SER A 39 2.33 -21.36 2.50
C SER A 39 3.78 -21.71 2.16
N ALA A 40 4.64 -21.78 3.18
CA ALA A 40 6.04 -22.16 3.00
C ALA A 40 6.23 -23.51 2.28
N ASP A 41 5.27 -24.44 2.39
CA ASP A 41 5.26 -25.74 1.68
C ASP A 41 4.69 -25.66 0.23
N GLY A 42 4.42 -24.47 -0.27
CA GLY A 42 3.88 -24.24 -1.62
C GLY A 42 2.37 -24.46 -1.75
N ARG A 43 1.66 -24.85 -0.68
CA ARG A 43 0.21 -25.04 -0.74
C ARG A 43 -0.51 -23.70 -0.63
N ARG A 44 -1.67 -23.58 -1.27
CA ARG A 44 -2.53 -22.41 -1.09
C ARG A 44 -3.31 -22.54 0.21
N GLN A 45 -3.34 -21.47 1.01
CA GLN A 45 -4.14 -21.37 2.23
C GLN A 45 -5.04 -20.15 2.16
N THR A 46 -6.30 -20.32 2.53
CA THR A 46 -7.27 -19.24 2.67
C THR A 46 -7.81 -19.25 4.09
N PHE A 47 -7.83 -18.09 4.74
CA PHE A 47 -8.37 -17.94 6.08
C PHE A 47 -8.93 -16.53 6.32
N VAL A 48 -9.77 -16.42 7.34
CA VAL A 48 -10.26 -15.13 7.83
C VAL A 48 -9.83 -14.97 9.29
N ARG A 49 -9.25 -13.82 9.63
CA ARG A 49 -8.89 -13.45 11.01
C ARG A 49 -9.59 -12.17 11.41
N ALA A 50 -10.22 -12.19 12.59
CA ALA A 50 -10.69 -10.99 13.24
C ALA A 50 -9.63 -10.53 14.24
N MET A 51 -9.08 -9.33 14.05
CA MET A 51 -8.03 -8.77 14.91
C MET A 51 -8.43 -7.35 15.31
N PRO A 52 -7.94 -6.82 16.45
CA PRO A 52 -8.10 -5.41 16.77
C PRO A 52 -7.63 -4.55 15.60
N ALA A 53 -8.33 -3.43 15.35
CA ALA A 53 -7.82 -2.41 14.45
C ALA A 53 -6.41 -1.99 14.89
N ASP A 54 -5.46 -2.07 13.97
CA ASP A 54 -4.05 -1.83 14.20
C ASP A 54 -3.52 -1.15 12.94
N PRO A 55 -2.91 0.05 13.05
CA PRO A 55 -2.46 0.82 11.89
C PRO A 55 -1.51 0.04 10.96
N HIS A 56 -0.66 -0.81 11.52
CA HIS A 56 0.30 -1.60 10.75
C HIS A 56 -0.38 -2.73 9.99
N LEU A 57 -1.39 -3.37 10.60
CA LEU A 57 -2.20 -4.36 9.91
C LEU A 57 -3.05 -3.70 8.82
N ASP A 58 -3.66 -2.56 9.11
CA ASP A 58 -4.50 -1.82 8.17
C ASP A 58 -3.71 -1.36 6.93
N GLU A 59 -2.44 -1.01 7.11
CA GLU A 59 -1.58 -0.62 6.01
C GLU A 59 -1.40 -1.70 4.95
N ALA A 60 -1.53 -2.97 5.34
CA ALA A 60 -1.32 -4.09 4.43
C ALA A 60 -2.47 -4.37 3.46
N PHE A 61 -3.72 -3.91 3.70
CA PHE A 61 -4.90 -4.51 3.06
C PHE A 61 -5.72 -3.59 2.13
N ALA A 62 -5.34 -2.32 2.00
CA ALA A 62 -6.27 -1.30 1.52
C ALA A 62 -5.75 -0.48 0.32
N ALA A 63 -5.33 -1.13 -0.76
CA ALA A 63 -4.80 -0.47 -1.96
C ALA A 63 -5.77 -0.46 -3.16
N PHE A 64 -6.47 -1.56 -3.42
CA PHE A 64 -7.33 -1.69 -4.61
C PHE A 64 -8.79 -1.87 -4.19
N SER A 65 -9.74 -1.20 -4.85
CA SER A 65 -11.16 -1.54 -4.65
C SER A 65 -11.54 -2.79 -5.45
N HIS A 66 -12.63 -3.43 -5.01
CA HIS A 66 -13.35 -4.42 -5.83
C HIS A 66 -13.57 -3.93 -7.28
N GLY A 67 -13.43 -4.83 -8.25
CA GLY A 67 -13.55 -4.55 -9.68
C GLY A 67 -12.30 -3.96 -10.33
N THR A 68 -11.23 -3.72 -9.56
CA THR A 68 -9.93 -3.31 -10.15
C THR A 68 -9.38 -4.43 -11.02
N LEU A 69 -9.12 -4.16 -12.29
CA LEU A 69 -8.48 -5.08 -13.22
C LEU A 69 -6.97 -5.00 -13.10
N ILE A 70 -6.35 -6.11 -12.70
CA ILE A 70 -4.90 -6.23 -12.59
C ILE A 70 -4.37 -6.96 -13.83
N ALA A 71 -3.36 -6.39 -14.49
CA ALA A 71 -2.72 -7.04 -15.62
C ALA A 71 -2.02 -8.34 -15.17
N THR A 72 -2.34 -9.43 -15.84
CA THR A 72 -1.66 -10.72 -15.69
C THR A 72 -0.98 -11.11 -17.00
N ALA A 73 -0.15 -12.16 -16.98
CA ALA A 73 0.48 -12.71 -18.19
C ALA A 73 -0.56 -13.14 -19.25
N ASP A 74 -1.75 -13.55 -18.81
CA ASP A 74 -2.81 -14.10 -19.66
C ASP A 74 -3.96 -13.11 -19.91
N GLY A 75 -3.78 -11.84 -19.55
CA GLY A 75 -4.78 -10.77 -19.68
C GLY A 75 -5.21 -10.16 -18.34
N PRO A 76 -6.05 -9.12 -18.34
CA PRO A 76 -6.52 -8.48 -17.12
C PRO A 76 -7.47 -9.40 -16.34
N VAL A 77 -7.29 -9.47 -15.02
CA VAL A 77 -8.15 -10.22 -14.08
C VAL A 77 -8.63 -9.29 -12.97
N ALA A 78 -9.89 -9.39 -12.58
CA ALA A 78 -10.42 -8.60 -11.46
C ALA A 78 -9.70 -8.98 -10.16
N VAL A 79 -9.40 -8.00 -9.32
CA VAL A 79 -8.59 -8.18 -8.12
C VAL A 79 -9.19 -9.23 -7.17
N GLU A 80 -10.51 -9.30 -7.06
CA GLU A 80 -11.23 -10.32 -6.28
C GLU A 80 -11.09 -11.75 -6.80
N ASP A 81 -10.75 -11.94 -8.08
CA ASP A 81 -10.63 -13.24 -8.74
C ASP A 81 -9.17 -13.73 -8.78
N LEU A 82 -8.22 -12.87 -8.39
CA LEU A 82 -6.80 -13.24 -8.33
C LEU A 82 -6.55 -14.30 -7.26
N GLN A 83 -5.68 -15.25 -7.60
CA GLN A 83 -5.26 -16.31 -6.69
C GLN A 83 -3.74 -16.41 -6.63
N PRO A 84 -3.15 -16.69 -5.45
CA PRO A 84 -1.72 -16.98 -5.35
C PRO A 84 -1.30 -18.08 -6.32
N GLY A 85 -0.14 -17.89 -6.92
CA GLY A 85 0.41 -18.72 -7.99
C GLY A 85 0.19 -18.15 -9.40
N MET A 86 -0.77 -17.25 -9.59
CA MET A 86 -0.95 -16.55 -10.88
C MET A 86 0.24 -15.62 -11.18
N ALA A 87 0.57 -15.47 -12.47
CA ALA A 87 1.63 -14.59 -12.94
C ALA A 87 1.08 -13.20 -13.25
N LEU A 88 1.38 -12.21 -12.42
CA LEU A 88 1.02 -10.82 -12.63
C LEU A 88 2.02 -10.14 -13.56
N ALA A 89 1.54 -9.38 -14.53
CA ALA A 89 2.41 -8.60 -15.40
C ALA A 89 2.95 -7.39 -14.62
N THR A 90 4.27 -7.34 -14.42
CA THR A 90 4.94 -6.19 -13.80
C THR A 90 5.63 -5.32 -14.86
N VAL A 91 5.81 -4.04 -14.55
CA VAL A 91 6.47 -3.09 -15.47
C VAL A 91 7.99 -3.24 -15.43
N ASP A 92 8.54 -3.61 -14.29
CA ASP A 92 9.97 -3.56 -13.99
C ASP A 92 10.69 -4.89 -14.18
N ALA A 93 10.00 -6.03 -14.06
CA ALA A 93 10.67 -7.31 -13.88
C ALA A 93 10.04 -8.49 -14.65
N GLY A 94 9.18 -8.23 -15.63
CA GLY A 94 8.41 -9.27 -16.35
C GLY A 94 7.30 -9.89 -15.48
N PRO A 95 6.67 -11.00 -15.89
CA PRO A 95 5.61 -11.62 -15.09
C PRO A 95 6.12 -12.17 -13.75
N ARG A 96 5.54 -11.73 -12.63
CA ARG A 96 5.91 -12.14 -11.25
C ARG A 96 4.78 -12.88 -10.55
N ARG A 97 5.13 -13.78 -9.64
CA ARG A 97 4.15 -14.71 -9.04
C ARG A 97 3.43 -14.02 -7.90
N LEU A 98 2.10 -14.00 -7.94
CA LEU A 98 1.27 -13.60 -6.81
C LEU A 98 1.51 -14.55 -5.64
N MET A 99 2.06 -14.04 -4.54
CA MET A 99 2.32 -14.82 -3.33
C MET A 99 1.16 -14.75 -2.35
N TRP A 100 0.48 -13.60 -2.33
CA TRP A 100 -0.55 -13.29 -1.36
C TRP A 100 -1.53 -12.24 -1.86
N ILE A 101 -2.79 -12.43 -1.52
CA ILE A 101 -3.86 -11.44 -1.62
C ILE A 101 -4.56 -11.34 -0.27
N GLY A 102 -4.63 -10.12 0.23
CA GLY A 102 -5.38 -9.79 1.43
C GLY A 102 -6.52 -8.86 1.08
N SER A 103 -7.64 -8.99 1.79
CA SER A 103 -8.73 -8.03 1.73
C SER A 103 -9.32 -7.71 3.09
N THR A 104 -9.87 -6.50 3.19
CA THR A 104 -10.67 -6.06 4.33
C THR A 104 -11.83 -5.19 3.85
N VAL A 105 -12.71 -4.79 4.76
CA VAL A 105 -13.86 -3.94 4.45
C VAL A 105 -13.67 -2.58 5.13
N LEU A 106 -13.65 -1.52 4.33
CA LEU A 106 -13.75 -0.15 4.81
C LEU A 106 -15.22 0.14 5.11
N ALA A 107 -15.54 0.37 6.39
CA ALA A 107 -16.89 0.76 6.79
C ALA A 107 -17.02 2.31 6.79
N PRO A 108 -18.18 2.86 6.39
CA PRO A 108 -18.42 4.31 6.31
C PRO A 108 -18.12 5.09 7.58
N ASN A 109 -18.38 4.48 8.74
CA ASN A 109 -18.28 5.10 10.06
C ASN A 109 -17.22 4.41 10.94
N ALA A 110 -16.21 3.78 10.33
CA ALA A 110 -15.15 3.11 11.08
C ALA A 110 -14.29 4.12 11.88
N GLU A 111 -13.79 3.69 13.04
CA GLU A 111 -12.66 4.33 13.75
C GLU A 111 -12.93 5.72 14.33
N GLY A 112 -14.19 6.13 14.54
CA GLY A 112 -14.48 7.48 15.05
C GLY A 112 -14.01 8.59 14.11
N ARG A 113 -13.70 8.26 12.85
CA ARG A 113 -13.41 9.26 11.82
C ARG A 113 -14.67 10.10 11.59
N PRO A 114 -14.51 11.41 11.35
CA PRO A 114 -15.59 12.20 10.79
C PRO A 114 -16.13 11.49 9.54
N GLN A 115 -17.45 11.37 9.46
CA GLN A 115 -18.16 10.73 8.34
C GLN A 115 -17.79 11.33 6.97
N ASP A 116 -17.19 12.51 7.01
CA ASP A 116 -16.77 13.31 5.88
C ASP A 116 -15.35 13.04 5.36
N THR A 117 -14.59 12.19 6.05
CA THR A 117 -13.18 11.91 5.71
C THR A 117 -13.11 11.07 4.44
N PRO A 118 -12.50 11.57 3.34
CA PRO A 118 -12.25 10.76 2.17
C PRO A 118 -11.26 9.64 2.51
N VAL A 119 -11.56 8.43 2.05
CA VAL A 119 -10.73 7.24 2.30
C VAL A 119 -10.42 6.47 1.02
N LEU A 120 -10.96 6.90 -0.11
CA LEU A 120 -10.74 6.31 -1.43
C LEU A 120 -10.31 7.41 -2.40
N THR A 121 -9.58 7.04 -3.45
CA THR A 121 -9.18 7.95 -4.53
C THR A 121 -9.64 7.36 -5.86
N ARG A 122 -10.54 8.04 -6.57
CA ARG A 122 -10.95 7.67 -7.93
C ARG A 122 -10.05 8.36 -8.94
N VAL A 123 -9.46 7.59 -9.83
CA VAL A 123 -8.79 8.05 -11.04
C VAL A 123 -9.79 7.89 -12.19
N THR A 124 -10.21 8.98 -12.81
CA THR A 124 -11.22 8.95 -13.88
C THR A 124 -10.63 8.39 -15.16
N ALA A 125 -11.42 7.69 -15.97
CA ALA A 125 -10.98 7.07 -17.20
C ALA A 125 -10.23 8.05 -18.12
N ASP A 126 -9.19 7.55 -18.78
CA ASP A 126 -8.31 8.27 -19.71
C ASP A 126 -7.58 9.51 -19.14
N SER A 127 -7.71 9.81 -17.85
CA SER A 127 -7.16 11.03 -17.25
C SER A 127 -5.63 11.08 -17.17
N LEU A 128 -4.97 9.92 -17.24
CA LEU A 128 -3.51 9.78 -17.27
C LEU A 128 -3.02 9.33 -18.66
N GLY A 129 -3.82 9.61 -19.69
CA GLY A 129 -3.59 9.22 -21.08
C GLY A 129 -4.51 8.08 -21.53
N LEU A 130 -4.48 7.77 -22.83
CA LEU A 130 -5.35 6.77 -23.45
C LEU A 130 -5.25 5.41 -22.73
N GLY A 131 -6.38 4.90 -22.27
CA GLY A 131 -6.50 3.64 -21.54
C GLY A 131 -6.00 3.69 -20.09
N ARG A 132 -5.75 4.88 -19.52
CA ARG A 132 -5.12 5.05 -18.20
C ARG A 132 -5.95 5.98 -17.30
N PRO A 133 -6.82 5.43 -16.44
CA PRO A 133 -7.32 4.05 -16.45
C PRO A 133 -8.43 3.82 -17.50
N MET A 134 -8.77 2.55 -17.79
CA MET A 134 -9.99 2.16 -18.51
C MET A 134 -10.52 0.82 -17.97
N PRO A 135 -11.70 0.76 -17.33
CA PRO A 135 -12.54 1.89 -16.89
C PRO A 135 -11.88 2.65 -15.74
N ASP A 136 -12.59 3.59 -15.11
CA ASP A 136 -12.18 4.23 -13.86
C ASP A 136 -11.54 3.27 -12.85
N LEU A 137 -10.54 3.77 -12.14
CA LEU A 137 -9.86 3.05 -11.08
C LEU A 137 -10.20 3.68 -9.73
N VAL A 138 -10.63 2.88 -8.76
CA VAL A 138 -10.81 3.34 -7.38
C VAL A 138 -9.76 2.68 -6.50
N LEU A 139 -8.91 3.53 -5.93
CA LEU A 139 -7.81 3.14 -5.05
C LEU A 139 -8.21 3.32 -3.58
N GLY A 140 -7.74 2.39 -2.77
CA GLY A 140 -7.85 2.43 -1.32
C GLY A 140 -6.84 3.40 -0.68
N PRO A 141 -6.97 3.64 0.63
CA PRO A 141 -6.19 4.64 1.38
C PRO A 141 -4.70 4.31 1.52
N ARG A 142 -4.27 3.11 1.10
CA ARG A 142 -2.87 2.64 1.17
C ARG A 142 -2.24 2.43 -0.20
N ALA A 143 -2.97 2.76 -1.27
CA ALA A 143 -2.43 2.70 -2.62
C ALA A 143 -1.33 3.75 -2.80
N ARG A 144 -0.24 3.35 -3.45
CA ARG A 144 0.79 4.26 -3.92
C ARG A 144 0.94 4.11 -5.44
N MET A 145 0.89 5.23 -6.14
CA MET A 145 1.06 5.30 -7.58
C MET A 145 2.51 5.61 -7.91
N LEU A 146 3.00 5.09 -9.03
CA LEU A 146 4.35 5.38 -9.48
C LEU A 146 4.44 6.83 -9.96
N PHE A 147 5.31 7.60 -9.33
CA PHE A 147 5.63 8.98 -9.67
C PHE A 147 6.98 9.03 -10.37
N ARG A 148 7.05 9.70 -11.52
CA ARG A 148 8.29 9.94 -12.26
C ARG A 148 8.51 11.44 -12.35
N HIS A 149 9.59 11.93 -11.75
CA HIS A 149 9.92 13.34 -11.74
C HIS A 149 11.41 13.55 -11.48
N PRO A 150 12.11 14.47 -12.18
CA PRO A 150 13.54 14.71 -11.97
C PRO A 150 13.93 14.98 -10.52
N ALA A 151 13.11 15.74 -9.78
CA ALA A 151 13.37 16.04 -8.37
C ALA A 151 13.32 14.81 -7.44
N CYS A 152 12.82 13.65 -7.89
CA CYS A 152 12.97 12.40 -7.14
C CYS A 152 14.45 12.01 -6.99
N ARG A 153 15.29 12.33 -7.99
CA ARG A 153 16.71 11.98 -7.97
C ARG A 153 17.41 12.63 -6.78
N ASP A 154 17.10 13.90 -6.53
CA ASP A 154 17.73 14.68 -5.45
C ASP A 154 17.17 14.29 -4.07
N LEU A 155 15.89 13.94 -3.98
CA LEU A 155 15.23 13.61 -2.71
C LEU A 155 15.47 12.17 -2.25
N VAL A 156 15.35 11.21 -3.17
CA VAL A 156 15.31 9.77 -2.85
C VAL A 156 16.28 8.94 -3.69
N GLY A 157 17.15 9.57 -4.47
CA GLY A 157 18.21 8.90 -5.23
C GLY A 157 17.75 8.15 -6.49
N SER A 158 16.47 8.23 -6.85
CA SER A 158 15.86 7.51 -7.99
C SER A 158 15.07 8.47 -8.88
N ASP A 159 14.98 8.23 -10.19
CA ASP A 159 14.14 9.04 -11.10
C ASP A 159 12.63 8.80 -10.90
N ALA A 160 12.29 7.77 -10.12
CA ALA A 160 10.92 7.40 -9.81
C ALA A 160 10.78 6.93 -8.37
N ALA A 161 9.61 7.16 -7.80
CA ALA A 161 9.24 6.74 -6.46
C ALA A 161 7.75 6.44 -6.38
N PHE A 162 7.33 5.62 -5.44
CA PHE A 162 5.92 5.41 -5.14
C PHE A 162 5.40 6.51 -4.21
N ALA A 163 4.32 7.18 -4.61
CA ALA A 163 3.70 8.25 -3.83
C ALA A 163 2.25 7.91 -3.49
N PRO A 164 1.72 8.31 -2.32
CA PRO A 164 0.33 8.05 -1.95
C PRO A 164 -0.64 8.53 -3.03
N ALA A 165 -1.58 7.67 -3.44
CA ALA A 165 -2.59 8.05 -4.44
C ALA A 165 -3.38 9.30 -4.01
N SER A 166 -3.61 9.47 -2.71
CA SER A 166 -4.27 10.64 -2.13
C SER A 166 -3.52 11.95 -2.38
N SER A 167 -2.19 11.91 -2.51
CA SER A 167 -1.41 13.10 -2.83
C SER A 167 -1.69 13.59 -4.24
N PHE A 168 -2.19 12.74 -5.15
CA PHE A 168 -2.48 13.13 -6.54
C PHE A 168 -3.86 13.78 -6.75
N VAL A 169 -4.68 13.90 -5.71
CA VAL A 169 -6.04 14.45 -5.82
C VAL A 169 -6.00 15.91 -6.29
N ASP A 170 -6.72 16.18 -7.38
CA ASP A 170 -6.91 17.50 -7.98
C ASP A 170 -8.40 17.91 -8.10
N GLY A 171 -9.31 16.98 -7.78
CA GLY A 171 -10.76 17.19 -7.87
C GLY A 171 -11.35 17.05 -9.28
N VAL A 172 -10.52 16.74 -10.29
CA VAL A 172 -10.92 16.60 -11.69
C VAL A 172 -10.54 15.22 -12.22
N ALA A 173 -9.24 14.95 -12.38
CA ALA A 173 -8.72 13.66 -12.84
C ALA A 173 -8.65 12.64 -11.70
N LEU A 174 -8.24 13.11 -10.53
CA LEU A 174 -8.17 12.31 -9.32
C LEU A 174 -9.05 12.93 -8.23
N ILE A 175 -10.08 12.18 -7.85
CA ILE A 175 -11.17 12.66 -7.00
C ILE A 175 -11.14 11.89 -5.68
N ALA A 176 -11.09 12.63 -4.58
CA ALA A 176 -11.24 12.07 -3.24
C ALA A 176 -12.68 11.58 -3.02
N LEU A 177 -12.83 10.32 -2.64
CA LEU A 177 -14.12 9.67 -2.41
C LEU A 177 -14.30 9.26 -0.95
N ARG A 178 -15.53 9.35 -0.49
CA ARG A 178 -15.99 8.82 0.80
C ARG A 178 -16.52 7.42 0.61
N ALA A 179 -16.28 6.55 1.59
CA ALA A 179 -16.95 5.25 1.64
C ALA A 179 -18.37 5.46 2.18
N VAL A 180 -19.38 5.55 1.31
CA VAL A 180 -20.80 5.69 1.74
C VAL A 180 -21.46 4.34 2.05
N ARG A 181 -20.81 3.24 1.65
CA ARG A 181 -21.21 1.86 1.92
C ARG A 181 -19.97 1.02 2.28
N PRO A 182 -20.14 -0.11 3.00
CA PRO A 182 -19.05 -1.06 3.21
C PRO A 182 -18.37 -1.41 1.88
N THR A 183 -17.08 -1.12 1.77
CA THR A 183 -16.32 -1.28 0.52
C THR A 183 -15.20 -2.26 0.76
N ARG A 184 -15.21 -3.39 0.04
CA ARG A 184 -14.12 -4.37 0.09
C ARG A 184 -12.93 -3.81 -0.68
N VAL A 185 -11.78 -3.82 -0.02
CA VAL A 185 -10.50 -3.39 -0.55
C VAL A 185 -9.49 -4.51 -0.42
N PHE A 186 -8.51 -4.50 -1.31
CA PHE A 186 -7.53 -5.55 -1.51
C PHE A 186 -6.11 -4.99 -1.54
N HIS A 187 -5.13 -5.85 -1.32
CA HIS A 187 -3.73 -5.61 -1.64
C HIS A 187 -3.07 -6.93 -2.04
N LEU A 188 -1.97 -6.85 -2.78
CA LEU A 188 -1.32 -7.96 -3.45
C LEU A 188 0.16 -7.94 -3.12
N ALA A 189 0.72 -9.04 -2.62
CA ALA A 189 2.15 -9.17 -2.40
C ALA A 189 2.76 -10.20 -3.36
N LEU A 190 3.91 -9.85 -3.92
CA LEU A 190 4.76 -10.67 -4.78
C LEU A 190 5.98 -11.14 -3.97
N GLU A 191 7.01 -11.68 -4.63
CA GLU A 191 8.27 -12.02 -3.96
C GLU A 191 9.11 -10.81 -3.52
N SER A 192 8.83 -9.64 -4.08
CA SER A 192 9.43 -8.34 -3.75
C SER A 192 8.49 -7.20 -4.15
N GLN A 193 8.84 -5.95 -3.81
CA GLN A 193 8.08 -4.81 -4.31
C GLN A 193 8.25 -4.68 -5.83
N HIS A 194 7.14 -4.60 -6.55
CA HIS A 194 7.09 -4.40 -7.99
C HIS A 194 6.02 -3.38 -8.39
N ILE A 195 6.07 -2.97 -9.66
CA ILE A 195 5.09 -2.07 -10.27
C ILE A 195 4.01 -2.91 -10.97
N LEU A 196 2.81 -2.92 -10.41
CA LEU A 196 1.63 -3.53 -11.01
C LEU A 196 0.95 -2.56 -11.99
N ARG A 197 0.21 -3.10 -12.97
CA ARG A 197 -0.73 -2.32 -13.79
C ARG A 197 -2.17 -2.60 -13.33
N ALA A 198 -2.80 -1.62 -12.69
CA ALA A 198 -4.20 -1.64 -12.25
C ALA A 198 -5.03 -0.73 -13.15
N ASN A 199 -5.96 -1.29 -13.93
CA ASN A 199 -6.71 -0.63 -15.01
C ASN A 199 -5.79 0.17 -15.97
N GLY A 200 -4.53 -0.22 -16.13
CA GLY A 200 -3.54 0.52 -16.94
C GLY A 200 -2.70 1.56 -16.19
N VAL A 201 -3.00 1.83 -14.92
CA VAL A 201 -2.24 2.73 -14.03
C VAL A 201 -1.19 1.95 -13.25
N GLU A 202 -0.01 2.53 -13.08
CA GLU A 202 1.12 1.92 -12.37
C GLU A 202 0.97 2.12 -10.86
N VAL A 203 0.76 1.02 -10.14
CA VAL A 203 0.47 1.00 -8.70
C VAL A 203 1.38 -0.01 -8.03
N GLU A 204 1.82 0.32 -6.82
CA GLU A 204 2.70 -0.51 -6.02
C GLU A 204 2.03 -1.84 -5.61
N SER A 205 2.79 -2.95 -5.68
CA SER A 205 2.46 -4.18 -4.93
C SER A 205 2.85 -4.04 -3.46
N TYR A 206 2.13 -4.69 -2.56
CA TYR A 206 2.40 -4.60 -1.13
C TYR A 206 3.84 -4.99 -0.78
N HIS A 207 4.46 -4.11 -0.01
CA HIS A 207 5.70 -4.34 0.73
C HIS A 207 5.59 -3.56 2.05
N PRO A 208 6.00 -4.12 3.21
CA PRO A 208 5.82 -3.43 4.48
C PRO A 208 6.76 -2.21 4.63
N GLY A 209 7.83 -2.16 3.84
CA GLY A 209 8.88 -1.14 3.90
C GLY A 209 10.12 -1.64 4.64
N GLU A 210 11.27 -1.05 4.37
CA GLU A 210 12.58 -1.53 4.85
C GLU A 210 12.79 -1.47 6.38
N SER A 211 11.94 -0.75 7.10
CA SER A 211 12.03 -0.57 8.55
C SER A 211 10.79 -1.04 9.30
N ALA A 212 9.91 -1.78 8.63
CA ALA A 212 8.63 -2.21 9.19
C ALA A 212 8.81 -3.11 10.42
N ASP A 213 9.82 -3.97 10.41
CA ASP A 213 10.18 -4.79 11.56
C ASP A 213 10.54 -3.88 12.75
N LYS A 214 11.40 -2.87 12.54
CA LYS A 214 11.94 -1.99 13.60
C LYS A 214 10.87 -1.14 14.29
N VAL A 215 9.79 -0.79 13.60
CA VAL A 215 8.72 0.06 14.15
C VAL A 215 7.63 -0.73 14.88
N MET A 216 7.59 -2.06 14.71
CA MET A 216 6.62 -2.92 15.40
C MET A 216 7.23 -3.59 16.62
N ASP A 217 6.49 -3.60 17.73
CA ASP A 217 6.83 -4.43 18.88
C ASP A 217 6.68 -5.93 18.57
N TYR A 218 7.20 -6.80 19.45
CA TYR A 218 7.18 -8.24 19.23
C TYR A 218 5.75 -8.80 19.04
N ALA A 219 4.78 -8.32 19.80
CA ALA A 219 3.40 -8.81 19.72
C ALA A 219 2.73 -8.38 18.40
N ALA A 220 2.99 -7.15 17.94
CA ALA A 220 2.53 -6.63 16.66
C ALA A 220 3.16 -7.41 15.50
N ARG A 221 4.46 -7.71 15.55
CA ARG A 221 5.15 -8.54 14.54
C ARG A 221 4.52 -9.91 14.39
N LEU A 222 4.22 -10.60 15.50
CA LEU A 222 3.57 -11.91 15.46
C LEU A 222 2.17 -11.85 14.84
N LYS A 223 1.38 -10.83 15.21
CA LYS A 223 0.05 -10.61 14.64
C LYS A 223 0.10 -10.32 13.15
N PHE A 224 1.07 -9.49 12.75
CA PHE A 224 1.31 -9.11 11.37
C PHE A 224 1.69 -10.35 10.54
N LEU A 225 2.73 -11.09 10.93
CA LEU A 225 3.18 -12.29 10.20
C LEU A 225 2.10 -13.39 10.14
N ALA A 226 1.21 -13.48 11.14
CA ALA A 226 0.07 -14.41 11.09
C ALA A 226 -0.92 -14.14 9.94
N LEU A 227 -0.82 -13.00 9.26
CA LEU A 227 -1.59 -12.65 8.07
C LEU A 227 -0.86 -12.97 6.76
N PHE A 228 0.41 -13.40 6.79
CA PHE A 228 1.22 -13.71 5.61
C PHE A 228 1.73 -15.16 5.65
N PRO A 229 0.93 -16.15 5.23
CA PRO A 229 1.27 -17.57 5.39
C PRO A 229 2.53 -18.04 4.62
N HIS A 230 3.04 -17.25 3.67
CA HIS A 230 4.25 -17.56 2.91
C HIS A 230 5.53 -17.14 3.65
N LEU A 231 5.42 -16.45 4.79
CA LEU A 231 6.54 -15.77 5.45
C LEU A 231 6.74 -16.26 6.88
N ASP A 232 8.00 -16.56 7.21
CA ASP A 232 8.46 -16.83 8.59
C ASP A 232 9.11 -15.59 9.24
N GLY A 233 9.30 -14.51 8.48
CA GLY A 233 9.92 -13.27 8.93
C GLY A 233 9.83 -12.16 7.88
N PHE A 234 10.23 -10.95 8.27
CA PHE A 234 10.11 -9.76 7.41
C PHE A 234 11.06 -9.79 6.20
N ASP A 235 12.21 -10.46 6.30
CA ASP A 235 13.15 -10.59 5.18
C ASP A 235 12.54 -11.32 3.97
N GLY A 236 11.50 -12.13 4.20
CA GLY A 236 10.81 -12.85 3.12
C GLY A 236 9.95 -11.96 2.22
N PHE A 237 9.71 -10.69 2.55
CA PHE A 237 9.12 -9.72 1.62
C PHE A 237 10.07 -9.28 0.51
N GLY A 238 11.35 -9.65 0.59
CA GLY A 238 12.34 -9.35 -0.43
C GLY A 238 12.77 -7.87 -0.43
N PRO A 239 13.54 -7.45 -1.45
CA PRO A 239 13.98 -6.07 -1.58
C PRO A 239 12.83 -5.10 -1.96
N MET A 240 13.05 -3.82 -1.65
CA MET A 240 12.20 -2.71 -2.05
C MET A 240 12.93 -1.82 -3.07
N PRO A 241 12.99 -2.19 -4.37
CA PRO A 241 13.83 -1.52 -5.35
C PRO A 241 13.46 -0.06 -5.63
N LEU A 242 12.22 0.35 -5.36
CA LEU A 242 11.78 1.73 -5.55
C LEU A 242 11.47 2.41 -4.21
N PRO A 243 12.01 3.61 -3.98
CA PRO A 243 11.72 4.36 -2.77
C PRO A 243 10.25 4.81 -2.75
N ARG A 244 9.79 5.21 -1.59
CA ARG A 244 8.49 5.84 -1.39
C ARG A 244 8.66 7.31 -1.03
N LEU A 245 7.79 8.15 -1.55
CA LEU A 245 7.60 9.51 -1.08
C LEU A 245 6.47 9.54 -0.05
N THR A 246 6.61 10.40 0.94
CA THR A 246 5.55 10.80 1.85
C THR A 246 4.63 11.83 1.19
N ALA A 247 3.43 12.03 1.75
CA ALA A 247 2.55 13.10 1.30
C ALA A 247 3.21 14.48 1.47
N PHE A 248 3.98 14.67 2.55
CA PHE A 248 4.72 15.91 2.80
C PHE A 248 5.78 16.20 1.72
N GLU A 249 6.56 15.19 1.32
CA GLU A 249 7.53 15.34 0.23
C GLU A 249 6.85 15.64 -1.11
N MET A 250 5.71 14.99 -1.39
CA MET A 250 4.91 15.29 -2.58
C MET A 250 4.40 16.73 -2.60
N ASP A 251 3.94 17.25 -1.46
CA ASP A 251 3.46 18.63 -1.36
C ASP A 251 4.61 19.64 -1.53
N ALA A 252 5.78 19.35 -0.92
CA ALA A 252 6.98 20.17 -1.09
C ALA A 252 7.43 20.24 -2.56
N MET A 253 7.36 19.12 -3.31
CA MET A 253 7.72 19.08 -4.73
C MET A 253 6.77 19.87 -5.63
N ARG A 254 5.50 20.05 -5.25
CA ARG A 254 4.53 20.85 -6.02
C ARG A 254 4.65 22.34 -5.79
N ALA A 255 5.19 22.72 -4.64
CA ALA A 255 5.39 24.11 -4.26
C ALA A 255 6.69 24.70 -4.82
N ALA A 256 7.59 23.86 -5.34
CA ALA A 256 8.87 24.23 -5.96
C ALA A 256 8.72 24.45 -7.47
#